data_AF-A0AAW0AP13-F1
#
_entry.id   AF-A0AAW0AP13-F1
#
_cell.length_a   1.000
_cell.length_b   1.000
_cell.length_c   1.000
_cell.angle_alpha   90.00
_cell.angle_beta   90.00
_cell.angle_gamma   90.00
#
_symmetry.space_group_name_H-M   'P 1'
#
loop_
_entity.id
_entity.type
_entity.pdbx_description
1 polymer ?
#
loop_
_entity_poly.entity_id
_entity_poly.type
_entity_poly.pdbx_seq_one_letter_code
_entity_poly.pdbx_strand_id
1 'polypeptide(L)'
;IIYFYVCPDCWKRHHPSQLKEPSFSSTCTGEGCSGQLYTAKRTASARERRTPTKIMPFFPPNIAIQRMMRRPAKYEECAHWKTAENIGPQPPVSQDEWFEGRDMNAPLQDVHDGWRW
;
A
#
# COMPACT_ATOMS: atom_id res chain seq x y z
N ILE A 1 -0.29 9.85 -0.13
CA ILE A 1 0.33 9.23 -1.33
C ILE A 1 1.79 9.61 -1.29
N ILE A 2 2.69 8.65 -1.42
CA ILE A 2 4.14 8.84 -1.54
C ILE A 2 4.47 8.62 -3.01
N TYR A 3 5.15 9.57 -3.65
CA TYR A 3 5.56 9.44 -5.05
C TYR A 3 6.99 8.92 -5.10
N PHE A 4 7.14 7.61 -5.24
CA PHE A 4 8.45 7.01 -5.43
C PHE A 4 8.93 7.23 -6.87
N TYR A 5 10.24 7.34 -7.04
CA TYR A 5 10.86 7.22 -8.35
C TYR A 5 11.28 5.78 -8.54
N VAL A 6 11.11 5.26 -9.74
CA VAL A 6 11.46 3.87 -10.05
C VAL A 6 12.37 3.81 -11.25
N CYS A 7 13.35 2.93 -11.21
CA CYS A 7 14.14 2.61 -12.38
C CYS A 7 13.20 2.02 -13.46
N PRO A 8 13.26 2.50 -14.72
CA PRO A 8 12.45 1.94 -15.79
C PRO A 8 12.79 0.48 -16.10
N ASP A 9 14.03 0.05 -15.84
CA ASP A 9 14.55 -1.26 -16.25
C ASP A 9 14.42 -2.29 -15.12
N CYS A 10 15.03 -2.03 -13.97
CA CYS A 10 15.06 -2.99 -12.85
C CYS A 10 13.97 -2.74 -11.79
N TRP A 11 13.13 -1.71 -11.95
CA TRP A 11 12.04 -1.36 -11.03
C TRP A 11 12.44 -1.07 -9.59
N LYS A 12 13.75 -0.88 -9.32
CA LYS A 12 14.24 -0.45 -8.00
C LYS A 12 13.58 0.87 -7.61
N ARG A 13 13.07 0.92 -6.38
CA ARG A 13 12.34 2.06 -5.82
C ARG A 13 13.30 3.01 -5.12
N HIS A 14 13.08 4.30 -5.29
CA HIS A 14 13.84 5.39 -4.70
C HIS A 14 12.88 6.38 -4.03
N HIS A 15 13.19 6.77 -2.80
CA HIS A 15 12.36 7.67 -2.01
C HIS A 15 12.44 9.11 -2.56
N PRO A 16 11.35 9.90 -2.52
CA PRO A 16 11.33 11.26 -3.05
C PRO A 16 12.40 12.21 -2.49
N SER A 17 12.89 11.96 -1.27
CA SER A 17 13.97 12.73 -0.66
C SER A 17 15.30 12.59 -1.41
N GLN A 18 15.58 11.42 -1.97
CA GLN A 18 16.87 11.10 -2.60
C GLN A 18 17.13 11.98 -3.81
N LEU A 19 16.09 12.39 -4.56
CA LEU A 19 16.26 13.25 -5.73
C LEU A 19 16.83 14.65 -5.38
N LYS A 20 16.63 15.10 -4.14
CA LYS A 20 17.16 16.37 -3.63
C LYS A 20 18.61 16.24 -3.16
N GLU A 21 19.10 15.02 -2.96
CA GLU A 21 20.47 14.78 -2.48
C GLU A 21 21.46 15.01 -3.64
N PRO A 22 22.51 15.82 -3.44
CA PRO A 22 23.51 16.07 -4.48
C PRO A 22 24.23 14.81 -4.95
N SER A 23 24.44 13.83 -4.07
CA SER A 23 25.10 12.55 -4.32
C SER A 23 24.23 11.52 -5.05
N PHE A 24 22.94 11.82 -5.27
CA PHE A 24 22.05 10.89 -5.93
C PHE A 24 22.37 10.79 -7.43
N SER A 25 22.72 9.58 -7.88
CA SER A 25 23.07 9.33 -9.27
C SER A 25 21.86 9.47 -10.19
N SER A 26 22.10 9.98 -11.40
CA SER A 26 21.09 10.02 -12.47
C SER A 26 20.83 8.65 -13.09
N THR A 27 21.76 7.70 -12.91
CA THR A 27 21.66 6.30 -13.34
C THR A 27 21.39 5.38 -12.15
N CYS A 28 20.70 4.27 -12.41
CA CYS A 28 20.39 3.29 -11.37
C CYS A 28 21.65 2.57 -10.89
N THR A 29 21.76 2.35 -9.57
CA THR A 29 22.87 1.63 -8.93
C THR A 29 22.61 0.13 -8.79
N GLY A 30 21.71 -0.44 -9.61
CA GLY A 30 21.51 -1.90 -9.65
C GLY A 30 22.63 -2.57 -10.41
N GLU A 31 23.05 -3.77 -9.98
CA GLU A 31 24.02 -4.57 -10.73
C GLU A 31 23.53 -4.80 -12.17
N GLY A 32 24.34 -4.43 -13.15
CA GLY A 32 24.00 -4.54 -14.57
C GLY A 32 22.88 -3.61 -15.05
N CYS A 33 22.45 -2.61 -14.25
CA CYS A 33 21.37 -1.72 -14.63
C CYS A 33 21.88 -0.37 -15.15
N SER A 34 21.53 -0.04 -16.40
CA SER A 34 21.84 1.25 -17.03
C SER A 34 20.67 2.24 -17.01
N GLY A 35 19.61 1.95 -16.26
CA GLY A 35 18.38 2.72 -16.33
C GLY A 35 18.52 4.14 -15.82
N GLN A 36 18.03 5.09 -16.60
CA GLN A 36 18.03 6.51 -16.26
C GLN A 36 16.90 6.82 -15.25
N LEU A 37 17.26 7.28 -14.05
CA LEU A 37 16.31 7.60 -12.97
C LEU A 37 15.67 8.98 -13.15
N TYR A 38 16.43 9.96 -13.60
CA TYR A 38 15.95 11.32 -13.85
C TYR A 38 16.78 12.02 -14.93
N THR A 39 16.21 13.08 -15.49
CA THR A 39 16.91 14.04 -16.36
C THR A 39 17.07 15.35 -15.61
N ALA A 40 18.20 16.03 -15.80
CA ALA A 40 18.45 17.34 -15.20
C ALA A 40 18.50 18.42 -16.29
N LYS A 41 17.86 19.55 -16.04
CA LYS A 41 17.90 20.73 -16.91
C LYS A 41 18.17 21.96 -16.08
N ARG A 42 19.03 22.86 -16.58
CA ARG A 42 19.26 24.16 -15.95
C ARG A 42 18.14 25.11 -16.34
N THR A 43 17.48 25.72 -15.36
CA THR A 43 16.42 26.70 -15.60
C THR A 43 17.01 28.09 -15.88
N ALA A 44 16.19 29.00 -16.40
CA ALA A 44 16.58 30.40 -16.62
C ALA A 44 17.06 31.11 -15.33
N SER A 45 16.60 30.64 -14.16
CA SER A 45 17.07 31.07 -12.83
C SER A 45 18.40 30.44 -12.38
N ALA A 46 19.14 29.82 -13.30
CA ALA A 46 20.38 29.08 -13.08
C ALA A 46 20.30 27.87 -12.12
N ARG A 47 19.10 27.51 -11.64
CA ARG A 47 18.88 26.34 -10.77
C ARG A 47 18.81 25.05 -11.60
N GLU A 48 19.29 23.96 -11.04
CA GLU A 48 19.13 22.63 -11.63
C GLU A 48 17.74 22.08 -11.26
N ARG A 49 16.94 21.75 -12.28
CA ARG A 49 15.68 21.04 -12.10
C ARG A 49 15.86 19.59 -12.52
N ARG A 50 15.68 18.67 -11.58
CA ARG A 50 15.69 17.22 -11.82
C ARG A 50 14.27 16.73 -12.04
N THR A 51 14.03 16.05 -13.15
CA THR A 51 12.74 15.50 -13.56
C THR A 51 12.84 13.98 -13.62
N PRO A 52 12.16 13.24 -12.73
CA PRO A 52 12.17 11.78 -12.74
C PRO A 52 11.68 11.19 -14.06
N THR A 53 12.30 10.10 -14.50
CA THR A 53 11.89 9.38 -15.71
C THR A 53 10.57 8.66 -15.50
N LYS A 54 10.40 8.01 -14.34
CA LYS A 54 9.22 7.21 -14.00
C LYS A 54 8.86 7.41 -12.53
N ILE A 55 7.58 7.72 -12.30
CA ILE A 55 7.02 7.97 -10.97
C ILE A 55 5.99 6.89 -10.67
N MET A 56 6.06 6.31 -9.49
CA MET A 56 5.11 5.34 -8.98
C MET A 56 4.40 5.91 -7.75
N PRO A 57 3.12 6.30 -7.85
CA PRO A 57 2.35 6.68 -6.68
C PRO A 57 2.15 5.44 -5.80
N PHE A 58 2.45 5.58 -4.51
CA PHE A 58 2.25 4.56 -3.51
C PHE A 58 1.35 5.09 -2.40
N PHE A 59 0.39 4.28 -2.00
CA PHE A 59 -0.41 4.55 -0.82
C PHE A 59 -0.27 3.35 0.13
N PRO A 60 0.12 3.55 1.39
CA PRO A 60 0.24 2.45 2.33
C PRO A 60 -1.07 1.65 2.42
N PRO A 61 -1.05 0.32 2.19
CA PRO A 61 -2.27 -0.49 2.14
C PRO A 61 -3.11 -0.39 3.42
N ASN A 62 -2.47 -0.38 4.59
CA ASN A 62 -3.14 -0.23 5.88
C ASN A 62 -3.95 1.08 5.96
N ILE A 63 -3.40 2.20 5.48
CA ILE A 63 -4.10 3.49 5.47
C ILE A 63 -5.21 3.49 4.42
N ALA A 64 -5.01 2.82 3.27
CA ALA A 64 -6.04 2.71 2.24
C ALA A 64 -7.24 1.92 2.77
N ILE A 65 -6.99 0.78 3.40
CA ILE A 65 -8.01 -0.08 4.01
C ILE A 65 -8.73 0.70 5.12
N GLN A 66 -8.01 1.35 6.03
CA GLN A 66 -8.64 2.17 7.08
C GLN A 66 -9.58 3.24 6.50
N ARG A 67 -9.16 3.95 5.44
CA ARG A 67 -10.00 4.94 4.76
C ARG A 67 -11.19 4.31 4.05
N MET A 68 -11.01 3.13 3.47
CA MET A 68 -12.09 2.38 2.83
C MET A 68 -13.15 1.96 3.86
N MET A 69 -12.72 1.39 4.99
CA MET A 69 -13.59 0.93 6.07
C MET A 69 -14.33 2.06 6.79
N ARG A 70 -13.82 3.30 6.74
CA ARG A 70 -14.46 4.49 7.32
C ARG A 70 -15.52 5.13 6.42
N ARG A 71 -15.76 4.61 5.21
CA ARG A 71 -16.81 5.17 4.34
C ARG A 71 -18.20 4.85 4.93
N PRO A 72 -19.19 5.74 4.75
CA PRO A 72 -20.56 5.43 5.10
C PRO A 72 -21.01 4.13 4.41
N ALA A 73 -21.89 3.37 5.07
CA ALA A 73 -22.41 2.08 4.61
C ALA A 73 -21.40 0.91 4.51
N LYS A 74 -20.09 1.14 4.74
CA LYS A 74 -19.11 0.04 4.60
C LYS A 74 -19.25 -1.05 5.65
N TYR A 75 -19.73 -0.69 6.83
CA TYR A 75 -20.03 -1.67 7.86
C TYR A 75 -21.11 -2.65 7.38
N GLU A 76 -22.20 -2.13 6.83
CA GLU A 76 -23.32 -2.88 6.28
C GLU A 76 -22.88 -3.75 5.09
N GLU A 77 -22.06 -3.21 4.19
CA GLU A 77 -21.48 -3.98 3.08
C GLU A 77 -20.58 -5.14 3.57
N CYS A 78 -19.77 -4.89 4.60
CA CYS A 78 -18.92 -5.94 5.20
C CYS A 78 -19.73 -6.95 6.03
N ALA A 79 -20.97 -6.62 6.38
CA ALA A 79 -21.90 -7.47 7.12
C ALA A 79 -22.94 -8.16 6.22
N HIS A 80 -22.76 -8.17 4.89
CA HIS A 80 -23.73 -8.76 3.95
C HIS A 80 -23.96 -10.28 4.15
N TRP A 81 -23.02 -10.97 4.79
CA TRP A 81 -23.12 -12.39 5.15
C TRP A 81 -24.02 -12.64 6.36
N LYS A 82 -24.41 -11.61 7.11
CA LYS A 82 -25.29 -11.75 8.28
C LYS A 82 -26.71 -12.11 7.81
N THR A 83 -27.25 -13.20 8.36
CA THR A 83 -28.64 -13.62 8.16
C THR A 83 -29.61 -12.87 9.08
N ALA A 84 -30.91 -13.01 8.87
CA ALA A 84 -31.94 -12.34 9.68
C ALA A 84 -31.89 -12.66 11.18
N GLU A 85 -31.23 -13.75 11.56
CA GLU A 85 -31.04 -14.21 12.94
C GLU A 85 -29.84 -13.51 13.62
N ASN A 86 -28.92 -12.91 12.84
CA ASN A 86 -27.69 -12.27 13.31
C ASN A 86 -27.69 -10.75 13.05
N ILE A 87 -28.86 -10.11 13.13
CA ILE A 87 -29.00 -8.67 12.90
C ILE A 87 -28.49 -7.90 14.12
N GLY A 88 -27.35 -7.22 13.96
CA GLY A 88 -26.84 -6.26 14.94
C GLY A 88 -25.32 -6.13 14.94
N PRO A 89 -24.78 -5.04 15.50
CA PRO A 89 -23.37 -4.96 15.87
C PRO A 89 -23.09 -5.96 16.98
N GLN A 90 -22.42 -7.06 16.63
CA GLN A 90 -21.81 -7.96 17.60
C GLN A 90 -20.48 -7.35 18.06
N PRO A 91 -20.14 -7.40 19.35
CA PRO A 91 -18.82 -7.02 19.80
C PRO A 91 -17.77 -7.99 19.21
N PRO A 92 -16.51 -7.56 19.06
CA PRO A 92 -15.44 -8.48 18.67
C PRO A 92 -15.31 -9.59 19.72
N VAL A 93 -15.18 -10.83 19.25
CA VAL A 93 -14.88 -11.98 20.12
C VAL A 93 -13.40 -11.97 20.49
N SER A 94 -13.08 -12.56 21.65
CA SER A 94 -11.69 -12.71 22.06
C SER A 94 -10.92 -13.66 21.14
N GLN A 95 -9.58 -13.60 21.18
CA GLN A 95 -8.77 -14.52 20.37
C GLN A 95 -8.99 -15.97 20.76
N ASP A 96 -9.12 -16.25 22.06
CA ASP A 96 -9.28 -17.61 22.60
C ASP A 96 -10.66 -18.15 22.23
N GLU A 97 -11.72 -17.35 22.42
CA GLU A 97 -13.09 -17.69 22.02
C GLU A 97 -13.20 -18.00 20.52
N TRP A 98 -12.51 -17.23 19.67
CA TRP A 98 -12.47 -17.50 18.23
C TRP A 98 -11.75 -18.81 17.89
N PHE A 99 -10.67 -19.15 18.60
CA PHE A 99 -9.97 -20.42 18.41
C PHE A 99 -10.78 -21.61 18.92
N GLU A 100 -11.50 -21.46 20.03
CA GLU A 100 -12.35 -22.49 20.62
C GLU A 100 -13.58 -22.77 19.75
N GLY A 101 -14.14 -21.74 19.14
CA GLY A 101 -15.30 -21.85 18.25
C GLY A 101 -15.02 -22.49 16.89
N ARG A 102 -13.79 -22.98 16.64
CA ARG A 102 -13.36 -23.32 15.28
C ARG A 102 -12.42 -24.51 15.18
N ASP A 103 -12.63 -25.30 14.12
CA ASP A 103 -11.70 -26.37 13.75
C ASP A 103 -10.48 -25.80 13.01
N MET A 104 -9.33 -25.83 13.66
CA MET A 104 -8.06 -25.36 13.10
C MET A 104 -7.52 -26.23 11.96
N ASN A 105 -8.10 -27.41 11.74
CA ASN A 105 -7.76 -28.30 10.63
C ASN A 105 -8.64 -28.06 9.40
N ALA A 106 -9.74 -27.33 9.55
CA ALA A 106 -10.59 -26.95 8.43
C ALA A 106 -9.95 -25.73 7.71
N PRO A 107 -9.87 -25.75 6.36
CA PRO A 107 -9.37 -24.61 5.61
C PRO A 107 -10.31 -23.41 5.75
N LEU A 108 -9.74 -22.20 5.81
CA LEU A 108 -10.49 -20.96 5.66
C LEU A 108 -11.10 -20.91 4.25
N GLN A 109 -12.42 -20.81 4.16
CA GLN A 109 -13.17 -20.70 2.91
C GLN A 109 -13.15 -19.26 2.38
N ASP A 110 -13.26 -18.26 3.28
CA ASP A 110 -13.28 -16.84 2.90
C ASP A 110 -12.60 -15.90 3.92
N VAL A 111 -12.80 -14.59 3.76
CA VAL A 111 -12.24 -13.56 4.65
C VAL A 111 -13.04 -13.38 5.94
N HIS A 112 -14.31 -13.76 5.96
CA HIS A 112 -15.22 -13.66 7.11
C HIS A 112 -14.90 -14.72 8.14
N ASP A 113 -14.52 -15.88 7.65
CA ASP A 113 -13.89 -16.95 8.39
C ASP A 113 -12.71 -16.47 9.27
N GLY A 114 -11.81 -15.64 8.74
CA GLY A 114 -10.69 -15.06 9.49
C GLY A 114 -11.06 -13.92 10.44
N TRP A 115 -12.33 -13.49 10.44
CA TRP A 115 -12.78 -12.26 11.06
C TRP A 115 -13.34 -12.55 12.46
N ARG A 116 -12.83 -11.84 13.48
CA ARG A 116 -13.21 -12.02 14.90
C ARG A 116 -14.48 -11.24 15.30
N TRP A 117 -15.48 -11.13 14.41
CA TRP A 117 -16.71 -10.34 14.59
C TRP A 117 -17.93 -11.00 13.95
#